data_AF-A0A1V4SGY9-F1
#
_entry.id   AF-A0A1V4SGY9-F1
#
_cell.length_a   1.000
_cell.length_b   1.000
_cell.length_c   1.000
_cell.angle_alpha   90.00
_cell.angle_beta   90.00
_cell.angle_gamma   90.00
#
_symmetry.space_group_name_H-M   'P 1'
#
loop_
_entity.id
_entity.type
_entity.pdbx_description
1 polymer ?
#
loop_
_entity_poly.entity_id
_entity_poly.type
_entity_poly.pdbx_seq_one_letter_code
_entity_poly.pdbx_strand_id
1 'polypeptide(L)'
;MPTYGATSSTAYVYASSNRLTEEIKNAGQSSETTHYSYDNNGNTIGKYTEIISPAVQGQTTKADISAIGTAEEITATGTASPEITTVITKG
;
A
#
# COMPACT_ATOMS: atom_id res chain seq x y z
N MET A 1 18.24 14.41 22.95
CA MET A 1 17.26 13.76 22.07
C MET A 1 17.98 13.35 20.80
N PRO A 2 18.28 12.06 20.55
CA PRO A 2 18.86 11.68 19.27
C PRO A 2 17.77 11.81 18.20
N THR A 3 17.99 12.67 17.20
CA THR A 3 17.16 12.72 16.00
C THR A 3 17.51 11.49 15.17
N TYR A 4 16.65 10.46 15.19
CA TYR A 4 16.75 9.35 14.25
C TYR A 4 16.62 9.93 12.84
N GLY A 5 17.74 10.05 12.13
CA GLY A 5 17.73 10.48 10.74
C GLY A 5 16.77 9.60 9.97
N ALA A 6 15.88 10.19 9.15
CA ALA A 6 14.97 9.44 8.32
C ALA A 6 15.80 8.45 7.47
N THR A 7 15.74 7.18 7.84
CA THR A 7 16.49 6.14 7.12
C THR A 7 15.75 5.87 5.83
N SER A 8 16.40 6.10 4.70
CA SER A 8 15.91 5.66 3.41
C SER A 8 16.43 4.25 3.12
N SER A 9 15.57 3.40 2.57
CA SER A 9 15.94 2.04 2.16
C SER A 9 15.26 1.69 0.85
N THR A 10 15.93 0.88 0.03
CA THR A 10 15.32 0.27 -1.14
C THR A 10 15.37 -1.24 -1.01
N ALA A 11 14.22 -1.89 -1.20
CA ALA A 11 14.10 -3.35 -1.26
C ALA A 11 13.65 -3.77 -2.66
N TYR A 12 14.07 -4.98 -3.05
CA TYR A 12 13.78 -5.56 -4.35
C TYR A 12 13.23 -6.98 -4.14
N VAL A 13 12.08 -7.26 -4.74
CA VAL A 13 11.45 -8.58 -4.72
C VAL A 13 11.57 -9.19 -6.10
N TYR A 14 12.04 -10.44 -6.15
CA TYR A 14 12.23 -11.17 -7.40
C TYR A 14 11.37 -12.43 -7.43
N ALA A 15 10.81 -12.73 -8.59
CA ALA A 15 10.22 -14.03 -8.87
C ALA A 15 11.29 -15.12 -8.97
N SER A 16 10.88 -16.40 -8.93
CA SER A 16 11.77 -17.56 -9.08
C SER A 16 12.55 -17.60 -10.40
N SER A 17 12.09 -16.88 -11.43
CA SER A 17 12.77 -16.69 -12.70
C SER A 17 13.86 -15.61 -12.68
N ASN A 18 14.22 -15.11 -11.49
CA ASN A 18 15.17 -14.01 -11.29
C ASN A 18 14.74 -12.70 -11.98
N ARG A 19 13.43 -12.44 -11.98
CA ARG A 19 12.83 -11.23 -12.57
C ARG A 19 12.31 -10.34 -11.46
N LEU A 20 12.64 -9.05 -11.51
CA LEU A 20 12.20 -8.06 -10.53
C LEU A 20 10.69 -7.89 -10.60
N THR A 21 9.95 -8.24 -9.55
CA THR A 21 8.49 -8.05 -9.49
C THR A 21 8.11 -6.80 -8.72
N GLU A 22 8.89 -6.40 -7.72
CA GLU A 22 8.60 -5.21 -6.92
C GLU A 22 9.88 -4.45 -6.56
N GLU A 23 9.84 -3.12 -6.68
CA GLU A 23 10.82 -2.19 -6.10
C GLU A 23 10.13 -1.36 -5.02
N ILE A 24 10.60 -1.44 -3.78
CA ILE A 24 10.01 -0.75 -2.62
C ILE A 24 11.00 0.29 -2.11
N LYS A 25 10.65 1.57 -2.19
CA LYS A 25 11.44 2.69 -1.69
C LYS A 25 10.79 3.26 -0.44
N ASN A 26 11.47 3.15 0.68
CA ASN A 26 11.04 3.76 1.94
C ASN A 26 11.82 5.05 2.15
N ALA A 27 11.10 6.12 2.51
CA ALA A 27 11.66 7.41 2.84
C ALA A 27 10.92 7.98 4.06
N GLY A 28 11.53 7.84 5.24
CA GLY A 28 10.90 8.25 6.49
C GLY A 28 9.64 7.43 6.78
N GLN A 29 8.48 8.08 6.77
CA GLN A 29 7.18 7.44 7.01
C GLN A 29 6.44 7.08 5.71
N SER A 30 6.98 7.46 4.56
CA SER A 30 6.39 7.16 3.24
C SER A 30 7.05 5.94 2.62
N SER A 31 6.27 5.17 1.86
CA SER A 31 6.72 4.05 1.06
C SER A 31 6.15 4.16 -0.36
N GLU A 32 6.99 3.96 -1.36
CA GLU A 32 6.62 3.86 -2.76
C GLU A 32 6.94 2.45 -3.24
N THR A 33 5.92 1.70 -3.68
CA THR A 33 6.08 0.35 -4.24
C THR A 33 5.76 0.39 -5.73
N THR A 34 6.74 0.02 -6.55
CA THR A 34 6.56 -0.15 -7.99
C THR A 34 6.46 -1.63 -8.32
N HIS A 35 5.35 -2.01 -8.95
CA HIS A 35 5.06 -3.37 -9.38
C HIS A 35 5.36 -3.55 -10.86
N TYR A 36 5.92 -4.71 -11.22
CA TYR A 36 6.26 -5.08 -12.59
C TYR A 36 5.56 -6.38 -12.97
N SER A 37 5.00 -6.40 -14.18
CA SER A 37 4.41 -7.59 -14.78
C SER A 37 5.03 -7.85 -16.14
N TYR A 38 5.14 -9.12 -16.50
CA TYR A 38 5.85 -9.53 -17.69
C TYR A 38 5.16 -10.64 -18.47
N ASP A 39 5.44 -10.70 -19.77
CA ASP A 39 5.14 -11.86 -20.59
C ASP A 39 6.16 -13.00 -20.38
N ASN A 40 5.88 -14.14 -21.01
CA ASN A 40 6.75 -15.33 -20.97
C ASN A 40 8.09 -15.13 -21.71
N ASN A 41 8.18 -14.15 -22.61
CA ASN A 41 9.36 -13.93 -23.43
C ASN A 41 10.41 -13.04 -22.76
N GLY A 42 10.05 -12.32 -21.70
CA GLY A 42 10.98 -11.40 -21.06
C GLY A 42 10.50 -9.96 -21.02
N ASN A 43 9.44 -9.61 -21.76
CA ASN A 43 9.04 -8.22 -21.94
C ASN A 43 8.12 -7.77 -20.81
N THR A 44 8.30 -6.53 -20.37
CA THR A 44 7.40 -5.89 -19.40
C THR A 44 6.08 -5.56 -20.08
N ILE A 45 4.98 -6.09 -19.55
CA ILE A 45 3.62 -5.82 -20.04
C ILE A 45 2.81 -4.93 -19.09
N GLY A 46 3.32 -4.70 -17.87
CA GLY A 46 2.66 -3.85 -16.90
C GLY A 46 3.64 -3.23 -15.91
N LYS A 47 3.35 -1.98 -15.54
CA LYS A 47 4.04 -1.26 -14.47
C LYS A 47 3.04 -0.32 -13.81
N TYR A 48 2.94 -0.37 -12.49
CA TYR A 48 2.18 0.61 -11.71
C TYR A 48 2.89 0.89 -10.39
N THR A 49 2.59 2.05 -9.81
CA THR A 49 3.24 2.53 -8.59
C THR A 49 2.18 2.90 -7.56
N GLU A 50 2.38 2.44 -6.34
CA GLU A 50 1.56 2.73 -5.18
C GLU A 50 2.40 3.55 -4.19
N ILE A 51 1.82 4.63 -3.66
CA ILE A 51 2.47 5.46 -2.65
C ILE A 51 1.61 5.43 -1.40
N ILE A 52 2.21 5.02 -0.29
CA ILE A 52 1.60 5.01 1.03
C ILE A 52 2.38 6.02 1.87
N SER A 53 1.69 7.06 2.32
CA SER A 53 2.22 8.04 3.27
C SER A 53 1.24 8.22 4.42
N PRO A 54 1.69 8.66 5.61
CA PRO A 54 0.77 8.98 6.69
C PRO A 54 -0.22 10.04 6.22
N ALA A 55 -1.50 9.82 6.52
CA ALA A 55 -2.49 10.86 6.30
C ALA A 55 -2.11 12.07 7.16
N VAL A 56 -1.98 13.24 6.52
CA VAL A 56 -1.90 14.49 7.26
C VAL A 56 -3.28 14.76 7.84
N GLN A 57 -3.38 15.14 9.12
CA GLN A 57 -4.66 15.51 9.74
C GLN A 57 -5.32 16.62 8.91
N GLY A 58 -6.51 16.35 8.38
CA GLY A 58 -7.22 17.25 7.46
C GLY A 58 -7.02 16.98 5.97
N GLN A 59 -6.24 15.96 5.59
CA GLN A 59 -6.17 15.49 4.20
C GLN A 59 -7.46 14.73 3.85
N THR A 60 -8.29 15.35 3.00
CA THR A 60 -9.52 14.76 2.50
C THR A 60 -9.34 14.31 1.05
N THR A 61 -9.55 13.02 0.77
CA THR A 61 -9.68 12.52 -0.61
C THR A 61 -11.16 12.52 -0.98
N LYS A 62 -11.52 13.11 -2.13
CA LYS A 62 -12.90 13.04 -2.63
C LYS A 62 -13.21 11.61 -3.04
N ALA A 63 -14.27 11.04 -2.45
CA ALA A 63 -14.87 9.80 -2.90
C ALA A 63 -16.27 10.12 -3.45
N ASP A 64 -16.49 9.85 -4.74
CA ASP A 64 -17.81 9.97 -5.35
C ASP A 64 -18.63 8.72 -5.01
N ILE A 65 -19.46 8.81 -3.97
CA ILE A 65 -20.37 7.74 -3.57
C ILE A 65 -21.71 7.99 -4.26
N SER A 66 -22.08 7.13 -5.21
CA SER A 66 -23.45 7.12 -5.73
C SER A 66 -24.26 6.05 -4.99
N ALA A 67 -25.31 6.48 -4.28
CA ALA A 67 -26.28 5.60 -3.64
C ALA A 67 -27.65 5.82 -4.31
N ILE A 68 -28.25 4.75 -4.83
CA ILE A 68 -29.65 4.75 -5.28
C ILE A 68 -30.55 4.33 -4.12
N GLY A 69 -31.06 5.30 -3.35
CA GLY A 69 -31.95 5.02 -2.22
C GLY A 69 -32.27 6.25 -1.38
N THR A 70 -33.39 6.20 -0.65
CA THR A 70 -33.80 7.25 0.30
C THR A 70 -32.73 7.47 1.36
N ALA A 71 -32.36 8.74 1.58
CA ALA A 71 -31.30 9.14 2.49
C ALA A 71 -31.64 8.76 3.95
N GLU A 72 -31.06 7.67 4.44
CA GLU A 72 -30.81 7.51 5.87
C GLU A 72 -29.42 8.07 6.17
N GLU A 73 -29.33 8.85 7.24
CA GLU A 73 -28.11 9.48 7.71
C GLU A 73 -27.03 8.42 7.94
N ILE A 74 -25.96 8.45 7.14
CA ILE A 74 -24.80 7.57 7.33
C ILE A 74 -23.93 8.18 8.43
N THR A 75 -24.18 7.82 9.69
CA THR A 75 -23.30 8.18 10.81
C THR A 75 -22.08 7.25 10.77
N ALA A 76 -20.97 7.74 10.20
CA ALA A 76 -19.70 7.01 10.22
C ALA A 76 -19.10 7.03 11.63
N THR A 77 -19.48 6.08 12.49
CA THR A 77 -18.70 5.78 13.70
C THR A 77 -17.43 5.07 13.27
N GLY A 78 -16.30 5.77 13.26
CA GLY A 78 -15.00 5.20 12.91
C GLY A 78 -14.71 3.95 13.71
N THR A 79 -14.87 2.77 13.09
CA THR A 79 -14.47 1.49 13.67
C THR A 79 -12.96 1.44 13.65
N ALA A 80 -12.37 1.24 14.83
CA ALA A 80 -10.95 1.00 15.00
C ALA A 80 -10.46 -0.11 14.05
N SER A 81 -9.23 0.06 13.57
CA SER A 81 -8.48 -0.91 12.75
C SER A 81 -8.74 -2.35 13.22
N PRO A 82 -9.19 -3.28 12.36
CA PRO A 82 -9.29 -4.67 12.77
C PRO A 82 -7.88 -5.19 13.08
N GLU A 83 -7.63 -5.58 14.33
CA GLU A 83 -6.44 -6.32 14.69
C GLU A 83 -6.45 -7.66 13.96
N ILE A 84 -5.51 -7.84 13.02
CA ILE A 84 -5.36 -9.09 12.30
C ILE A 84 -4.67 -10.09 13.22
N THR A 85 -5.44 -10.88 13.98
CA THR A 85 -4.88 -12.00 14.75
C THR A 85 -4.50 -13.13 13.78
N THR A 86 -3.22 -13.26 13.45
CA THR A 86 -2.71 -14.43 12.72
C THR A 86 -2.64 -15.64 13.67
N VAL A 87 -3.58 -16.57 13.53
CA VAL A 87 -3.49 -17.88 14.20
C VAL A 87 -2.56 -18.77 13.37
N ILE A 88 -1.35 -19.02 13.85
CA ILE A 88 -0.40 -19.95 13.22
C ILE A 88 -0.68 -21.36 13.74
N THR A 89 -1.46 -22.15 13.02
CA THR A 89 -1.58 -23.60 13.29
C THR A 89 -0.41 -24.29 12.59
N LYS A 90 0.55 -24.83 13.36
CA LYS A 90 1.58 -25.73 12.82
C LYS A 90 0.99 -27.14 12.69
N GLY A 91 1.00 -27.67 11.46
CA GLY A 91 0.87 -29.10 11.17
C GLY A 91 2.23 -29.77 11.14
#